data_AF-A0A6N8J0I7-F1
#
_entry.id   AF-A0A6N8J0I7-F1
#
_cell.length_a   1.000
_cell.length_b   1.000
_cell.length_c   1.000
_cell.angle_alpha   90.00
_cell.angle_beta   90.00
_cell.angle_gamma   90.00
#
_symmetry.space_group_name_H-M   'P 1'
#
loop_
_entity.id
_entity.type
_entity.pdbx_description
1 polymer ?
#
loop_
_entity_poly.entity_id
_entity_poly.type
_entity_poly.pdbx_seq_one_letter_code
_entity_poly.pdbx_strand_id
1 'polypeptide(L)'
;MPNGFQVLKRKSSVAPALLERLRAVPVANISDSMRRMAAAGSALRPLHREGVLCGPALTVRTRPGDNLMLHMALNLAQEGDVLVVDADGDLTNAITGERMLAYCVAKKFAGVVIYGAVRDYGWIRRQDLPVYACGVTHRGPYKDGPGEINVPVSLGRMVVHPGDAIVGDEDGLVCVPMAGAEAVCAAAEQKFKKETETFGEIGKKDNDAAGYKAKLLRLGCTFEE
;
A
#
# COMPACT_ATOMS: atom_id res chain seq x y z
N MET A 1 -15.17 -22.32 12.84
CA MET A 1 -14.18 -21.49 13.57
C MET A 1 -14.91 -20.23 14.02
N PRO A 2 -14.64 -19.67 15.22
CA PRO A 2 -15.35 -18.47 15.66
C PRO A 2 -14.90 -17.29 14.80
N ASN A 3 -15.78 -16.82 13.91
CA ASN A 3 -15.54 -15.62 13.11
C ASN A 3 -15.21 -14.45 14.06
N GLY A 4 -14.17 -13.67 13.75
CA GLY A 4 -13.78 -12.51 14.57
C GLY A 4 -12.90 -12.81 15.80
N PHE A 5 -12.45 -14.04 16.04
CA PHE A 5 -11.44 -14.32 17.06
C PHE A 5 -10.45 -15.37 16.55
N GLN A 6 -9.62 -14.98 15.58
CA GLN A 6 -8.78 -15.91 14.86
C GLN A 6 -7.37 -15.38 14.62
N VAL A 7 -6.36 -16.20 14.91
CA VAL A 7 -4.97 -15.93 14.56
C VAL A 7 -4.46 -17.09 13.70
N LEU A 8 -4.27 -16.84 12.40
CA LEU A 8 -3.72 -17.83 11.49
C LEU A 8 -2.21 -17.67 11.33
N LYS A 9 -1.54 -18.73 10.87
CA LYS A 9 -0.13 -18.67 10.45
C LYS A 9 -0.07 -18.24 8.99
N ARG A 10 0.79 -17.27 8.68
CA ARG A 10 1.17 -16.97 7.29
C ARG A 10 1.91 -18.17 6.70
N LYS A 11 1.39 -18.73 5.60
CA LYS A 11 1.91 -19.97 4.99
C LYS A 11 3.07 -19.72 4.03
N SER A 12 3.05 -18.58 3.35
CA SER A 12 4.00 -18.20 2.31
C SER A 12 4.06 -16.68 2.20
N SER A 13 5.10 -16.16 1.57
CA SER A 13 5.26 -14.74 1.24
C SER A 13 6.05 -14.57 -0.04
N VAL A 14 5.92 -13.40 -0.67
CA VAL A 14 6.75 -13.01 -1.80
C VAL A 14 8.24 -13.11 -1.44
N ALA A 15 9.06 -13.56 -2.39
CA ALA A 15 10.49 -13.77 -2.19
C ALA A 15 11.23 -12.44 -1.98
N PRO A 16 12.23 -12.37 -1.07
CA PRO A 16 12.98 -11.14 -0.81
C PRO A 16 13.60 -10.50 -2.05
N ALA A 17 14.19 -11.30 -2.96
CA ALA A 17 14.79 -10.79 -4.19
C ALA A 17 13.77 -10.08 -5.11
N LEU A 18 12.52 -10.52 -5.09
CA LEU A 18 11.45 -9.90 -5.86
C LEU A 18 10.94 -8.60 -5.20
N LEU A 19 10.93 -8.55 -3.86
CA LEU A 19 10.62 -7.31 -3.12
C LEU A 19 11.65 -6.21 -3.40
N GLU A 20 12.93 -6.54 -3.47
CA GLU A 20 13.99 -5.57 -3.81
C GLU A 20 13.81 -4.99 -5.22
N ARG A 21 13.40 -5.82 -6.18
CA ARG A 21 13.10 -5.34 -7.54
C ARG A 21 11.86 -4.46 -7.57
N LEU A 22 10.77 -4.88 -6.93
CA LEU A 22 9.54 -4.10 -6.84
C LEU A 22 9.76 -2.75 -6.13
N ARG A 23 10.62 -2.71 -5.10
CA ARG A 23 10.99 -1.49 -4.36
C ARG A 23 11.60 -0.40 -5.27
N ALA A 24 12.26 -0.79 -6.36
CA ALA A 24 12.93 0.13 -7.27
C ALA A 24 12.01 0.69 -8.38
N VAL A 25 10.74 0.26 -8.43
CA VAL A 25 9.80 0.65 -9.49
C VAL A 25 8.69 1.54 -8.90
N PRO A 26 8.36 2.69 -9.52
CA PRO A 26 7.27 3.54 -9.05
C PRO A 26 5.93 2.81 -9.00
N VAL A 27 5.09 3.12 -8.02
CA VAL A 27 3.78 2.47 -7.82
C VAL A 27 2.88 2.64 -9.04
N ALA A 28 2.94 3.79 -9.71
CA ALA A 28 2.18 4.03 -10.94
C ALA A 28 2.53 3.02 -12.05
N ASN A 29 3.82 2.71 -12.25
CA ASN A 29 4.27 1.74 -13.24
C ASN A 29 3.82 0.31 -12.90
N ILE A 30 3.85 -0.05 -11.61
CA ILE A 30 3.35 -1.33 -11.12
C ILE A 30 1.83 -1.44 -11.37
N SER A 31 1.07 -0.42 -10.99
CA SER A 31 -0.39 -0.35 -11.17
C SER A 31 -0.80 -0.46 -12.65
N ASP A 32 -0.11 0.25 -13.54
CA ASP A 32 -0.31 0.17 -14.98
C ASP A 32 -0.08 -1.25 -15.53
N SER A 33 0.94 -1.93 -15.03
CA SER A 33 1.28 -3.31 -15.39
C SER A 33 0.25 -4.33 -14.88
N MET A 34 -0.50 -3.96 -13.84
CA MET A 34 -1.64 -4.70 -13.30
C MET A 34 -2.99 -4.24 -13.89
N ARG A 35 -2.97 -3.54 -15.02
CA ARG A 35 -4.18 -3.04 -15.71
C ARG A 35 -5.03 -2.07 -14.88
N ARG A 36 -4.51 -1.54 -13.77
CA ARG A 36 -5.20 -0.57 -12.89
C ARG A 36 -6.55 -1.07 -12.36
N MET A 37 -6.71 -2.39 -12.22
CA MET A 37 -8.00 -2.99 -11.88
C MET A 37 -8.32 -2.94 -10.38
N ALA A 38 -7.30 -2.98 -9.52
CA ALA A 38 -7.46 -2.97 -8.07
C ALA A 38 -6.66 -1.82 -7.47
N ALA A 39 -7.33 -1.00 -6.65
CA ALA A 39 -6.70 0.12 -5.94
C ALA A 39 -7.43 0.34 -4.60
N ALA A 40 -6.69 0.74 -3.57
CA ALA A 40 -7.28 1.08 -2.27
C ALA A 40 -7.97 2.46 -2.25
N GLY A 41 -8.12 3.09 -3.41
CA GLY A 41 -8.64 4.44 -3.56
C GLY A 41 -7.63 5.51 -3.17
N SER A 42 -8.08 6.77 -3.12
CA SER A 42 -7.27 7.94 -2.76
C SER A 42 -7.21 8.22 -1.25
N ALA A 43 -7.92 7.43 -0.44
CA ALA A 43 -8.03 7.67 0.99
C ALA A 43 -6.73 7.34 1.75
N LEU A 44 -6.01 6.29 1.36
CA LEU A 44 -4.72 5.94 1.98
C LEU A 44 -3.63 6.87 1.48
N ARG A 45 -3.06 7.65 2.40
CA ARG A 45 -1.99 8.62 2.10
C ARG A 45 -0.79 8.44 3.02
N PRO A 46 0.43 8.71 2.53
CA PRO A 46 1.61 8.68 3.36
C PRO A 46 1.53 9.78 4.43
N LEU A 47 1.85 9.42 5.68
CA LEU A 47 1.88 10.32 6.83
C LEU A 47 3.29 10.49 7.42
N HIS A 48 4.28 9.85 6.80
CA HIS A 48 5.67 9.78 7.25
C HIS A 48 6.55 10.81 6.51
N ARG A 49 7.83 10.92 6.87
CA ARG A 49 8.75 11.91 6.31
C ARG A 49 9.25 11.50 4.92
N GLU A 50 9.92 10.36 4.87
CA GLU A 50 10.63 9.81 3.73
C GLU A 50 10.64 8.28 3.83
N GLY A 51 10.90 7.59 2.73
CA GLY A 51 11.06 6.14 2.71
C GLY A 51 10.13 5.47 1.70
N VAL A 52 10.52 4.27 1.27
CA VAL A 52 9.74 3.46 0.33
C VAL A 52 9.15 2.28 1.09
N LEU A 53 7.83 2.16 1.06
CA LEU A 53 7.13 1.01 1.61
C LEU A 53 7.30 -0.16 0.63
N CYS A 54 7.99 -1.23 1.03
CA CYS A 54 8.02 -2.48 0.27
C CYS A 54 8.27 -3.67 1.18
N GLY A 55 7.33 -4.60 1.25
CA GLY A 55 7.48 -5.84 2.03
C GLY A 55 6.26 -6.75 1.96
N PRO A 56 6.35 -7.96 2.52
CA PRO A 56 5.24 -8.91 2.53
C PRO A 56 4.20 -8.50 3.57
N ALA A 57 2.92 -8.66 3.21
CA ALA A 57 1.81 -8.30 4.08
C ALA A 57 1.71 -9.24 5.29
N LEU A 58 1.64 -8.64 6.48
CA LEU A 58 1.06 -9.23 7.69
C LEU A 58 -0.32 -8.59 7.87
N THR A 59 -1.36 -9.33 7.53
CA THR A 59 -2.73 -8.78 7.48
C THR A 59 -3.43 -8.91 8.81
N VAL A 60 -4.18 -7.88 9.19
CA VAL A 60 -5.02 -7.81 10.38
C VAL A 60 -6.36 -7.23 9.98
N ARG A 61 -7.46 -7.92 10.31
CA ARG A 61 -8.80 -7.35 10.31
C ARG A 61 -9.19 -7.01 11.73
N THR A 62 -9.76 -5.84 11.95
CA THR A 62 -10.26 -5.43 13.27
C THR A 62 -11.60 -4.73 13.14
N ARG A 63 -12.41 -4.79 14.19
CA ARG A 63 -13.57 -3.91 14.29
C ARG A 63 -13.09 -2.44 14.33
N PRO A 64 -13.83 -1.49 13.73
CA PRO A 64 -13.56 -0.06 13.85
C PRO A 64 -13.29 0.37 15.29
N GLY A 65 -12.21 1.14 15.48
CA GLY A 65 -11.81 1.66 16.77
C GLY A 65 -11.27 0.64 17.78
N ASP A 66 -10.98 -0.60 17.39
CA ASP A 66 -10.36 -1.61 18.24
C ASP A 66 -8.96 -2.00 17.74
N ASN A 67 -8.01 -2.23 18.66
CA ASN A 67 -6.65 -2.63 18.29
C ASN A 67 -6.10 -3.85 19.05
N LEU A 68 -6.96 -4.68 19.65
CA LEU A 68 -6.54 -5.88 20.38
C LEU A 68 -5.71 -6.83 19.50
N MET A 69 -6.21 -7.14 18.31
CA MET A 69 -5.50 -8.02 17.36
C MET A 69 -4.24 -7.37 16.80
N LEU A 70 -4.18 -6.04 16.75
CA LEU A 70 -2.97 -5.34 16.34
C LEU A 70 -1.83 -5.56 17.34
N HIS A 71 -2.12 -5.53 18.65
CA HIS A 71 -1.14 -5.85 19.68
C HIS A 71 -0.59 -7.27 19.55
N MET A 72 -1.43 -8.25 19.21
CA MET A 72 -0.98 -9.61 18.95
C MET A 72 -0.13 -9.68 17.66
N ALA A 73 -0.56 -9.01 16.58
CA ALA A 73 0.16 -8.99 15.30
C ALA A 73 1.59 -8.45 15.45
N LEU A 74 1.81 -7.42 16.28
CA LEU A 74 3.14 -6.89 16.56
C LEU A 74 4.11 -7.95 17.09
N ASN A 75 3.62 -8.95 17.85
CA ASN A 75 4.45 -10.03 18.37
C ASN A 75 4.72 -11.14 17.35
N LEU A 76 3.90 -11.23 16.29
CA LEU A 76 4.01 -12.25 15.24
C LEU A 76 4.86 -11.78 14.05
N ALA A 77 5.03 -10.48 13.91
CA ALA A 77 5.74 -9.87 12.79
C ALA A 77 7.22 -10.24 12.77
N GLN A 78 7.74 -10.33 11.55
CA GLN A 78 9.14 -10.54 11.24
C GLN A 78 9.77 -9.24 10.71
N GLU A 79 11.10 -9.15 10.78
CA GLU A 79 11.85 -8.05 10.16
C GLU A 79 11.48 -7.96 8.66
N GLY A 80 11.18 -6.75 8.19
CA GLY A 80 10.77 -6.48 6.81
C GLY A 80 9.26 -6.64 6.52
N ASP A 81 8.44 -7.10 7.48
CA ASP A 81 6.99 -7.18 7.25
C ASP A 81 6.34 -5.80 7.07
N VAL A 82 5.31 -5.75 6.24
CA VAL A 82 4.36 -4.63 6.18
C VAL A 82 3.11 -5.00 6.95
N LEU A 83 2.82 -4.26 8.01
CA LEU A 83 1.60 -4.46 8.79
C LEU A 83 0.42 -3.82 8.06
N VAL A 84 -0.54 -4.63 7.61
CA VAL A 84 -1.70 -4.18 6.83
C VAL A 84 -2.96 -4.38 7.65
N VAL A 85 -3.54 -3.28 8.12
CA VAL A 85 -4.71 -3.30 9.02
C VAL A 85 -5.93 -2.80 8.29
N ASP A 86 -6.95 -3.64 8.22
CA ASP A 86 -8.30 -3.30 7.79
C ASP A 86 -9.16 -3.00 9.02
N ALA A 87 -9.45 -1.72 9.21
CA ALA A 87 -10.33 -1.19 10.25
C ALA A 87 -11.54 -0.46 9.62
N ASP A 88 -12.01 -0.96 8.46
CA ASP A 88 -13.19 -0.47 7.74
C ASP A 88 -13.09 1.00 7.26
N GLY A 89 -11.89 1.58 7.24
CA GLY A 89 -11.71 2.99 6.86
C GLY A 89 -12.30 3.98 7.87
N ASP A 90 -12.71 3.52 9.06
CA ASP A 90 -13.30 4.38 10.09
C ASP A 90 -12.28 5.41 10.61
N LEU A 91 -12.76 6.65 10.74
CA LEU A 91 -11.97 7.79 11.20
C LEU A 91 -12.36 8.28 12.60
N THR A 92 -13.32 7.61 13.24
CA THR A 92 -13.86 8.00 14.53
C THR A 92 -12.81 7.80 15.63
N ASN A 93 -12.14 6.64 15.61
CA ASN A 93 -11.12 6.28 16.59
C ASN A 93 -9.82 5.85 15.89
N ALA A 94 -8.69 6.30 16.42
CA ALA A 94 -7.38 5.91 15.93
C ALA A 94 -7.07 4.46 16.33
N ILE A 95 -6.53 3.67 15.40
CA ILE A 95 -6.14 2.28 15.64
C ILE A 95 -4.75 2.18 16.27
N THR A 96 -3.87 3.13 15.93
CA THR A 96 -2.48 3.16 16.41
C THR A 96 -1.96 4.59 16.57
N GLY A 97 -0.82 4.71 17.24
CA GLY A 97 -0.10 5.95 17.48
C GLY A 97 1.37 5.69 17.80
N GLU A 98 2.05 6.71 18.33
CA GLU A 98 3.51 6.74 18.49
C GLU A 98 4.07 5.47 19.13
N ARG A 99 3.50 5.02 20.25
CA ARG A 99 4.05 3.88 21.01
C ARG A 99 4.16 2.60 20.21
N MET A 100 3.14 2.27 19.42
CA MET A 100 3.11 1.03 18.63
C MET A 100 3.96 1.18 17.37
N LEU A 101 3.96 2.37 16.76
CA LEU A 101 4.80 2.63 15.59
C LEU A 101 6.29 2.66 15.95
N ALA A 102 6.65 3.18 17.13
CA ALA A 102 8.02 3.13 17.65
C ALA A 102 8.49 1.67 17.86
N TYR A 103 7.59 0.78 18.26
CA TYR A 103 7.87 -0.65 18.31
C TYR A 103 8.13 -1.22 16.90
N CYS A 104 7.32 -0.84 15.90
CA CYS A 104 7.54 -1.24 14.51
C CYS A 104 8.92 -0.79 14.00
N VAL A 105 9.35 0.44 14.33
CA VAL A 105 10.71 0.93 14.03
C VAL A 105 11.77 0.03 14.67
N ALA A 106 11.65 -0.23 15.98
CA ALA A 106 12.62 -1.05 16.72
C ALA A 106 12.69 -2.51 16.22
N LYS A 107 11.59 -3.03 15.68
CA LYS A 107 11.50 -4.36 15.06
C LYS A 107 11.77 -4.36 13.55
N LYS A 108 12.12 -3.21 12.97
CA LYS A 108 12.46 -3.04 11.55
C LYS A 108 11.37 -3.56 10.61
N PHE A 109 10.13 -3.16 10.86
CA PHE A 109 9.06 -3.34 9.88
C PHE A 109 9.40 -2.55 8.61
N ALA A 110 9.00 -3.05 7.45
CA ALA A 110 9.12 -2.29 6.20
C ALA A 110 8.09 -1.15 6.11
N GLY A 111 7.01 -1.23 6.89
CA GLY A 111 6.08 -0.14 7.10
C GLY A 111 4.73 -0.59 7.66
N VAL A 112 3.80 0.35 7.77
CA VAL A 112 2.48 0.16 8.38
C VAL A 112 1.40 0.82 7.53
N VAL A 113 0.34 0.08 7.23
CA VAL A 113 -0.83 0.54 6.49
C VAL A 113 -2.05 0.36 7.38
N ILE A 114 -2.75 1.45 7.67
CA ILE A 114 -3.97 1.47 8.48
C ILE A 114 -5.12 1.97 7.61
N TYR A 115 -5.97 1.07 7.14
CA TYR A 115 -7.24 1.44 6.52
C TYR A 115 -8.23 1.87 7.61
N GLY A 116 -8.03 3.09 8.09
CA GLY A 116 -8.67 3.73 9.23
C GLY A 116 -7.84 4.94 9.70
N ALA A 117 -8.11 5.45 10.90
CA ALA A 117 -7.35 6.56 11.46
C ALA A 117 -6.14 6.17 12.32
N VAL A 118 -5.18 7.08 12.41
CA VAL A 118 -4.06 7.05 13.37
C VAL A 118 -4.09 8.28 14.28
N ARG A 119 -3.23 8.31 15.29
CA ARG A 119 -2.99 9.48 16.14
C ARG A 119 -1.49 9.75 16.29
N ASP A 120 -1.14 10.81 17.01
CA ASP A 120 0.25 11.22 17.26
C ASP A 120 0.99 11.63 15.97
N TYR A 121 0.28 12.18 14.99
CA TYR A 121 0.81 12.58 13.68
C TYR A 121 2.07 13.45 13.75
N GLY A 122 2.17 14.32 14.76
CA GLY A 122 3.35 15.13 14.98
C GLY A 122 4.63 14.29 15.09
N TRP A 123 4.58 13.12 15.72
CA TRP A 123 5.68 12.16 15.78
C TRP A 123 5.83 11.40 14.46
N ILE A 124 4.71 10.91 13.88
CA ILE A 124 4.70 10.10 12.65
C ILE A 124 5.39 10.81 11.48
N ARG A 125 5.06 12.09 11.25
CA ARG A 125 5.60 12.88 10.13
C ARG A 125 7.11 13.15 10.18
N ARG A 126 7.77 12.75 11.26
CA ARG A 126 9.22 12.86 11.45
C ARG A 126 9.93 11.51 11.34
N GLN A 127 9.19 10.42 11.14
CA GLN A 127 9.75 9.09 11.03
C GLN A 127 10.02 8.74 9.57
N ASP A 128 11.04 7.89 9.38
CA ASP A 128 11.39 7.30 8.08
C ASP A 128 10.75 5.92 7.89
N LEU A 129 10.03 5.43 8.90
CA LEU A 129 9.16 4.27 8.75
C LEU A 129 7.96 4.67 7.89
N PRO A 130 7.72 4.02 6.74
CA PRO A 130 6.55 4.32 5.94
C PRO A 130 5.25 3.98 6.69
N VAL A 131 4.42 5.00 6.89
CA VAL A 131 3.09 4.88 7.50
C VAL A 131 2.06 5.47 6.55
N TYR A 132 1.03 4.68 6.24
CA TYR A 132 -0.13 5.08 5.43
C TYR A 132 -1.39 4.95 6.26
N ALA A 133 -2.26 5.96 6.22
CA ALA A 133 -3.57 5.88 6.85
C ALA A 133 -4.62 6.70 6.11
N CYS A 134 -5.90 6.49 6.45
CA CYS A 134 -7.01 7.24 5.87
C CYS A 134 -7.23 8.61 6.53
N GLY A 135 -6.72 8.80 7.75
CA GLY A 135 -6.85 10.07 8.47
C GLY A 135 -6.19 10.07 9.84
N VAL A 136 -6.34 11.20 10.53
CA VAL A 136 -5.78 11.43 11.87
C VAL A 136 -6.89 11.85 12.82
N THR A 137 -6.98 11.21 13.98
CA THR A 137 -7.93 11.56 15.05
C THR A 137 -7.28 11.42 16.42
N HIS A 138 -7.76 12.15 17.43
CA HIS A 138 -7.20 12.11 18.79
C HIS A 138 -7.80 11.00 19.66
N ARG A 139 -8.99 10.49 19.29
CA ARG A 139 -9.72 9.47 20.05
C ARG A 139 -8.97 8.14 19.98
N GLY A 140 -8.62 7.56 21.14
CA GLY A 140 -7.88 6.30 21.22
C GLY A 140 -8.75 5.06 20.95
N PRO A 141 -8.13 3.90 20.68
CA PRO A 141 -8.84 2.65 20.42
C PRO A 141 -9.27 1.94 21.72
N TYR A 142 -10.27 1.06 21.59
CA TYR A 142 -10.62 0.00 22.54
C TYR A 142 -9.77 -1.26 22.31
N LYS A 143 -9.91 -2.25 23.19
CA LYS A 143 -9.07 -3.47 23.23
C LYS A 143 -9.87 -4.72 23.57
N ASP A 144 -11.09 -4.78 23.07
CA ASP A 144 -12.07 -5.82 23.38
C ASP A 144 -12.24 -6.81 22.21
N GLY A 145 -11.68 -6.49 21.03
CA GLY A 145 -11.93 -7.19 19.78
C GLY A 145 -13.32 -6.87 19.20
N PRO A 146 -13.87 -7.71 18.32
CA PRO A 146 -13.24 -8.87 17.65
C PRO A 146 -12.18 -8.46 16.61
N GLY A 147 -11.42 -9.44 16.11
CA GLY A 147 -10.55 -9.30 14.93
C GLY A 147 -9.90 -10.61 14.48
N GLU A 148 -9.13 -10.54 13.41
CA GLU A 148 -8.51 -11.69 12.76
C GLU A 148 -7.10 -11.35 12.25
N ILE A 149 -6.16 -12.29 12.31
CA ILE A 149 -4.78 -12.11 11.81
C ILE A 149 -4.46 -13.17 10.76
N ASN A 150 -3.73 -12.77 9.71
CA ASN A 150 -3.38 -13.59 8.56
C ASN A 150 -4.60 -14.16 7.83
N VAL A 151 -5.66 -13.36 7.74
CA VAL A 151 -6.81 -13.57 6.84
C VAL A 151 -6.73 -12.61 5.65
N PRO A 152 -7.38 -12.88 4.51
CA PRO A 152 -7.51 -11.88 3.46
C PRO A 152 -8.25 -10.65 3.99
N VAL A 153 -7.74 -9.45 3.71
CA VAL A 153 -8.35 -8.17 4.12
C VAL A 153 -8.68 -7.32 2.91
N SER A 154 -9.54 -6.31 3.08
CA SER A 154 -9.90 -5.40 1.98
C SER A 154 -9.67 -3.95 2.39
N LEU A 155 -8.75 -3.28 1.69
CA LEU A 155 -8.55 -1.85 1.82
C LEU A 155 -9.39 -1.18 0.72
N GLY A 156 -10.64 -0.86 1.03
CA GLY A 156 -11.61 -0.38 0.05
C GLY A 156 -11.92 -1.42 -1.04
N ARG A 157 -11.33 -1.27 -2.23
CA ARG A 157 -11.49 -2.23 -3.36
C ARG A 157 -10.27 -3.12 -3.58
N MET A 158 -9.20 -2.93 -2.80
CA MET A 158 -7.97 -3.71 -2.92
C MET A 158 -7.99 -4.86 -1.92
N VAL A 159 -7.98 -6.09 -2.43
CA VAL A 159 -7.84 -7.29 -1.60
C VAL A 159 -6.36 -7.54 -1.36
N VAL A 160 -5.99 -7.82 -0.11
CA VAL A 160 -4.63 -8.15 0.30
C VAL A 160 -4.66 -9.51 0.98
N HIS A 161 -3.91 -10.47 0.44
CA HIS A 161 -3.68 -11.74 1.13
C HIS A 161 -2.43 -11.67 2.00
N PRO A 162 -2.37 -12.46 3.09
CA PRO A 162 -1.15 -12.60 3.88
C PRO A 162 0.01 -13.03 2.99
N GLY A 163 1.11 -12.28 3.02
CA GLY A 163 2.32 -12.56 2.25
C GLY A 163 2.40 -11.93 0.86
N ASP A 164 1.33 -11.29 0.36
CA ASP A 164 1.40 -10.47 -0.86
C ASP A 164 2.36 -9.28 -0.68
N ALA A 165 2.92 -8.77 -1.76
CA ALA A 165 3.81 -7.62 -1.69
C ALA A 165 3.00 -6.33 -1.64
N ILE A 166 3.26 -5.51 -0.62
CA ILE A 166 2.75 -4.14 -0.55
C ILE A 166 3.87 -3.21 -0.97
N VAL A 167 3.61 -2.38 -1.96
CA VAL A 167 4.54 -1.36 -2.45
C VAL A 167 3.86 0.00 -2.36
N GLY A 168 4.55 0.99 -1.81
CA GLY A 168 4.01 2.33 -1.63
C GLY A 168 5.05 3.43 -1.80
N ASP A 169 4.60 4.53 -2.38
CA ASP A 169 5.31 5.78 -2.60
C ASP A 169 4.38 6.98 -2.31
N GLU A 170 4.73 8.17 -2.79
CA GLU A 170 3.97 9.41 -2.54
C GLU A 170 2.56 9.41 -3.17
N ASP A 171 2.34 8.63 -4.23
CA ASP A 171 1.04 8.55 -4.92
C ASP A 171 0.04 7.65 -4.17
N GLY A 172 0.55 6.74 -3.34
CA GLY A 172 -0.23 5.81 -2.55
C GLY A 172 0.45 4.46 -2.44
N LEU A 173 -0.33 3.38 -2.57
CA LEU A 173 0.19 2.02 -2.50
C LEU A 173 -0.59 1.05 -3.37
N VAL A 174 0.06 -0.05 -3.72
CA VAL A 174 -0.49 -1.17 -4.49
C VAL A 174 -0.16 -2.49 -3.79
N CYS A 175 -1.06 -3.45 -3.91
CA CYS A 175 -0.84 -4.83 -3.49
C CYS A 175 -0.57 -5.68 -4.74
N VAL A 176 0.59 -6.33 -4.80
CA VAL A 176 0.96 -7.25 -5.87
C VAL A 176 0.77 -8.69 -5.37
N PRO A 177 -0.20 -9.44 -5.94
CA PRO A 177 -0.45 -10.81 -5.53
C PRO A 177 0.76 -11.71 -5.74
N MET A 178 1.07 -12.56 -4.75
CA MET A 178 2.24 -13.44 -4.79
C MET A 178 2.25 -14.35 -6.04
N ALA A 179 1.09 -14.86 -6.45
CA ALA A 179 0.96 -15.80 -7.58
C ALA A 179 1.35 -15.21 -8.96
N GLY A 180 1.44 -13.87 -9.09
CA GLY A 180 1.77 -13.19 -10.34
C GLY A 180 2.89 -12.14 -10.20
N ALA A 181 3.51 -12.05 -9.04
CA ALA A 181 4.40 -10.94 -8.70
C ALA A 181 5.60 -10.83 -9.66
N GLU A 182 6.17 -11.94 -10.11
CA GLU A 182 7.31 -11.95 -11.04
C GLU A 182 6.94 -11.33 -12.40
N ALA A 183 5.81 -11.73 -12.97
CA ALA A 183 5.34 -11.22 -14.25
C ALA A 183 4.97 -9.72 -14.18
N VAL A 184 4.35 -9.31 -13.07
CA VAL A 184 4.05 -7.90 -12.81
C VAL A 184 5.33 -7.09 -12.69
N CYS A 185 6.31 -7.57 -11.91
CA CYS A 185 7.59 -6.89 -11.71
C CYS A 185 8.33 -6.70 -13.04
N ALA A 186 8.47 -7.75 -13.85
CA ALA A 186 9.14 -7.67 -15.15
C ALA A 186 8.46 -6.67 -16.10
N ALA A 187 7.12 -6.66 -16.15
CA ALA A 187 6.38 -5.70 -16.97
C ALA A 187 6.55 -4.25 -16.47
N ALA A 188 6.55 -4.06 -15.15
CA ALA A 188 6.71 -2.75 -14.53
C ALA A 188 8.13 -2.18 -14.73
N GLU A 189 9.17 -3.01 -14.57
CA GLU A 189 10.57 -2.66 -14.86
C GLU A 189 10.75 -2.24 -16.33
N GLN A 190 10.18 -3.01 -17.27
CA GLN A 190 10.26 -2.69 -18.70
C GLN A 190 9.60 -1.34 -19.01
N LYS A 191 8.43 -1.08 -18.40
CA LYS A 191 7.70 0.17 -18.58
C LYS A 191 8.49 1.34 -17.98
N PHE A 192 8.98 1.20 -16.75
CA PHE A 192 9.77 2.22 -16.08
C PHE A 192 11.03 2.57 -16.87
N LYS A 193 11.77 1.56 -17.33
CA LYS A 193 12.97 1.75 -18.18
C LYS A 193 12.66 2.55 -19.44
N LYS A 194 11.59 2.20 -20.18
CA LYS A 194 11.18 2.93 -21.39
C LYS A 194 10.87 4.39 -21.08
N GLU A 195 10.11 4.64 -20.02
CA GLU A 195 9.74 6.00 -19.63
C GLU A 195 10.96 6.83 -19.24
N THR A 196 11.91 6.26 -18.49
CA THR A 196 13.18 6.92 -18.14
C THR A 196 14.03 7.24 -19.37
N GLU A 197 14.16 6.32 -20.33
CA GLU A 197 14.89 6.54 -21.58
C GLU A 197 14.28 7.68 -22.41
N THR A 198 12.96 7.79 -22.43
CA THR A 198 12.25 8.85 -23.17
C THR A 198 12.24 10.19 -22.44
N PHE A 199 12.52 10.23 -21.14
CA PHE A 199 12.39 11.45 -20.32
C PHE A 199 13.28 12.59 -20.82
N GLY A 200 14.51 12.27 -21.25
CA GLY A 200 15.45 13.26 -21.78
C GLY A 200 15.05 13.85 -23.15
N GLU A 201 14.06 13.26 -23.82
CA GLU A 201 13.53 13.73 -25.11
C GLU A 201 12.27 14.58 -24.97
N ILE A 202 11.70 14.67 -23.76
CA ILE A 202 10.52 15.49 -23.49
C ILE A 202 10.82 16.95 -23.85
N GLY A 203 9.96 17.55 -24.68
CA GLY A 203 10.12 18.93 -25.16
C GLY A 203 11.06 19.10 -26.34
N LYS A 204 11.82 18.07 -26.75
CA LYS A 204 12.63 18.10 -27.98
C LYS A 204 11.84 17.72 -29.23
N LYS A 205 10.80 16.90 -29.05
CA LYS A 205 9.83 16.50 -30.09
C LYS A 205 8.43 16.90 -29.66
N ASP A 206 7.52 17.04 -30.62
CA ASP A 206 6.12 17.19 -30.28
C ASP A 206 5.60 15.90 -29.62
N ASN A 207 4.53 16.03 -28.83
CA ASN A 207 3.93 14.89 -28.13
C ASN A 207 3.03 14.10 -29.09
N ASP A 208 3.58 13.61 -30.22
CA ASP A 208 2.84 12.91 -31.28
C ASP A 208 1.54 13.65 -31.68
N ALA A 209 1.66 14.95 -31.99
CA ALA A 209 0.48 15.78 -32.23
C ALA A 209 -0.35 15.25 -33.40
N ALA A 210 0.32 14.71 -34.42
CA ALA A 210 -0.31 14.07 -35.57
C ALA A 210 -1.10 12.81 -35.19
N GLY A 211 -0.51 11.90 -34.40
CA GLY A 211 -1.18 10.67 -33.95
C GLY A 211 -2.39 10.95 -33.06
N TYR A 212 -2.26 11.88 -32.11
CA TYR A 212 -3.39 12.28 -31.27
C TYR A 212 -4.48 13.01 -32.08
N LYS A 213 -4.12 13.90 -33.01
CA LYS A 213 -5.10 14.55 -33.90
C LYS A 213 -5.87 13.53 -34.73
N ALA A 214 -5.18 12.54 -35.32
CA ALA A 214 -5.82 11.46 -36.07
C ALA A 214 -6.76 10.61 -35.19
N LYS A 215 -6.36 10.30 -33.96
CA LYS A 215 -7.20 9.58 -32.99
C LYS A 215 -8.44 10.40 -32.60
N LEU A 216 -8.28 11.69 -32.33
CA LEU A 216 -9.37 12.59 -31.96
C LEU A 216 -10.37 12.76 -33.12
N LEU A 217 -9.90 12.91 -34.36
CA LEU A 217 -10.76 12.94 -35.56
C LEU A 217 -11.57 11.64 -35.70
N ARG A 218 -10.94 10.47 -35.49
CA ARG A 218 -11.66 9.17 -35.49
C ARG A 218 -12.72 9.07 -34.40
N LEU A 219 -12.54 9.78 -33.28
CA LEU A 219 -13.50 9.88 -32.18
C LEU A 219 -14.54 11.01 -32.38
N GLY A 220 -14.53 11.68 -33.54
CA GLY A 220 -15.50 12.73 -33.89
C GLY A 220 -15.17 14.14 -33.40
N CYS A 221 -13.95 14.38 -32.93
CA CYS A 221 -13.50 15.71 -32.53
C CYS A 221 -13.24 16.58 -33.79
N THR A 222 -13.81 17.78 -33.82
CA THR A 222 -13.56 18.79 -34.87
C THR A 222 -12.45 19.75 -34.44
N PHE A 223 -11.65 20.22 -35.39
CA PHE A 223 -10.62 21.24 -35.18
C PHE A 223 -11.01 22.50 -35.98
N GLU A 224 -10.83 23.68 -35.41
CA GLU A 224 -10.96 24.94 -36.16
C GLU A 224 -9.86 25.01 -37.24
N GLU A 225 -10.21 25.57 -38.40
CA GLU A 225 -9.31 25.75 -39.55
C GLU A 225 -8.36 26.96 -39.37
#